data_AF-A0A4Y2LQA7-F1
#
_entry.id   AF-A0A4Y2LQA7-F1
#
_cell.length_a   1.000
_cell.length_b   1.000
_cell.length_c   1.000
_cell.angle_alpha   90.00
_cell.angle_beta   90.00
_cell.angle_gamma   90.00
#
_symmetry.space_group_name_H-M   'P 1'
#
loop_
_entity.id
_entity.type
_entity.pdbx_description
1 polymer ?
#
loop_
_entity_poly.entity_id
_entity_poly.type
_entity_poly.pdbx_seq_one_letter_code
_entity_poly.pdbx_strand_id
1 'polypeptide(L)'
;MFKHAFLGKTRKEDLIILARELEEEVTPDVKRIDLRNLIVARTNYDIVRGLLNTVISQRTEKAEERKRELESEERRRREEKEKKGNSNWKS
;
A
#
# COMPACT_ATOMS: atom_id res chain seq x y z
N MET A 1 5.56 -5.36 29.09
CA MET A 1 4.45 -5.97 28.31
C MET A 1 4.39 -5.27 26.94
N PHE A 2 5.06 -5.81 25.91
CA PHE A 2 5.20 -5.15 24.59
C PHE A 2 4.35 -5.83 23.50
N LYS A 3 3.09 -6.16 23.80
CA LYS A 3 2.21 -6.79 22.79
C LYS A 3 2.00 -5.88 21.56
N HIS A 4 2.22 -4.57 21.66
CA HIS A 4 1.97 -3.60 20.57
C HIS A 4 3.23 -3.05 19.87
N ALA A 5 4.36 -3.78 19.94
CA ALA A 5 5.63 -3.36 19.33
C ALA A 5 5.53 -3.14 17.80
N PHE A 6 4.63 -3.88 17.12
CA PHE A 6 4.43 -3.77 15.67
C PHE A 6 3.87 -2.40 15.25
N LEU A 7 2.89 -1.85 16.00
CA LEU A 7 2.40 -0.48 15.82
C LEU A 7 3.54 0.54 15.98
N GLY A 8 4.63 0.17 16.66
CA GLY A 8 5.85 0.97 16.87
C GLY A 8 6.54 1.34 15.56
N LYS A 9 6.52 0.38 14.64
CA LYS A 9 7.19 0.43 13.34
C LYS A 9 6.27 0.87 12.21
N THR A 10 4.96 0.84 12.42
CA THR A 10 3.94 1.26 11.45
C THR A 10 4.02 2.75 11.15
N ARG A 11 3.83 3.12 9.87
CA ARG A 11 3.81 4.52 9.43
C ARG A 11 2.54 5.21 9.93
N LYS A 12 2.60 6.52 10.14
CA LYS A 12 1.44 7.30 10.61
C LYS A 12 0.25 7.19 9.64
N GLU A 13 0.52 7.20 8.33
CA GLU A 13 -0.49 7.04 7.28
C GLU A 13 -1.23 5.69 7.39
N ASP A 14 -0.49 4.60 7.54
CA ASP A 14 -1.08 3.25 7.67
C ASP A 14 -1.93 3.15 8.95
N LEU A 15 -1.53 3.84 10.04
CA LEU A 15 -2.35 3.92 11.27
C LEU A 15 -3.62 4.74 11.08
N ILE A 16 -3.61 5.80 10.26
CA ILE A 16 -4.80 6.60 9.95
C ILE A 16 -5.79 5.78 9.14
N ILE A 17 -5.31 5.07 8.11
CA ILE A 17 -6.15 4.15 7.32
C ILE A 17 -6.75 3.10 8.25
N LEU A 18 -5.93 2.50 9.12
CA LEU A 18 -6.41 1.47 10.04
C LEU A 18 -7.45 1.99 11.03
N ALA A 19 -7.32 3.22 11.55
CA ALA A 19 -8.34 3.81 12.39
C ALA A 19 -9.65 4.07 11.62
N ARG A 20 -9.58 4.48 10.34
CA ARG A 20 -10.77 4.60 9.49
C ARG A 20 -11.45 3.27 9.21
N GLU A 21 -10.68 2.20 9.00
CA GLU A 21 -11.21 0.83 8.85
C GLU A 21 -11.91 0.33 10.13
N LEU A 22 -11.56 0.92 11.28
CA LEU A 22 -12.23 0.70 12.57
C LEU A 22 -13.38 1.68 12.82
N GLU A 23 -13.84 2.37 11.78
CA GLU A 23 -14.92 3.37 11.81
C GLU A 23 -14.64 4.55 12.76
N GLU A 24 -13.35 4.84 13.02
CA GLU A 24 -12.95 6.00 13.82
C GLU A 24 -12.63 7.22 12.94
N GLU A 25 -13.23 8.35 13.28
CA GLU A 25 -12.93 9.63 12.66
C GLU A 25 -11.61 10.19 13.21
N VAL A 26 -10.53 9.89 12.49
CA VAL A 26 -9.20 10.42 12.78
C VAL A 26 -8.79 11.50 11.79
N THR A 27 -8.36 12.64 12.34
CA THR A 27 -7.76 13.72 11.56
C THR A 27 -6.27 13.45 11.31
N PRO A 28 -5.69 13.94 10.20
CA PRO A 28 -4.26 13.78 9.92
C PRO A 28 -3.37 14.46 10.97
N ASP A 29 -3.92 15.38 11.77
CA ASP A 29 -3.21 16.09 12.83
C ASP A 29 -3.02 15.26 14.12
N VAL A 30 -3.78 14.18 14.30
CA VAL A 30 -3.67 13.30 15.49
C VAL A 30 -2.22 12.78 15.62
N LYS A 31 -1.69 12.77 16.85
CA LYS A 31 -0.34 12.28 17.10
C LYS A 31 -0.28 10.77 16.91
N ARG A 32 0.88 10.27 16.47
CA ARG A 32 1.11 8.83 16.26
C ARG A 32 0.88 7.99 17.53
N ILE A 33 1.14 8.57 18.70
CA ILE A 33 0.92 7.91 19.99
C ILE A 33 -0.57 7.79 20.27
N ASP A 34 -1.33 8.86 20.07
CA ASP A 34 -2.78 8.89 20.28
C ASP A 34 -3.50 7.94 19.33
N LEU A 35 -3.09 7.88 18.05
CA LEU A 35 -3.59 6.90 17.09
C LEU A 35 -3.36 5.46 17.55
N ARG A 36 -2.17 5.14 18.06
CA ARG A 36 -1.88 3.80 18.59
C ARG A 36 -2.79 3.47 19.77
N ASN A 37 -2.94 4.41 20.69
CA ASN A 37 -3.74 4.21 21.89
C ASN A 37 -5.21 3.98 21.52
N LEU A 38 -5.75 4.75 20.57
CA LEU A 38 -7.10 4.57 20.03
C LEU A 38 -7.29 3.17 19.44
N ILE A 39 -6.38 2.74 18.56
CA ILE A 39 -6.42 1.43 17.89
C ILE A 39 -6.35 0.29 18.93
N VAL A 40 -5.46 0.40 19.91
CA VAL A 40 -5.31 -0.59 20.98
C VAL A 40 -6.53 -0.63 21.90
N ALA A 41 -7.15 0.53 22.16
CA ALA A 41 -8.31 0.62 23.04
C ALA A 41 -9.58 0.06 22.38
N ARG A 42 -9.71 0.17 21.06
CA ARG A 42 -10.91 -0.26 20.33
C ARG A 42 -10.95 -1.75 20.01
N THR A 43 -9.81 -2.39 19.81
CA THR A 43 -9.82 -3.76 19.25
C THR A 43 -8.75 -4.66 19.87
N ASN A 44 -9.07 -5.95 19.84
CA ASN A 44 -8.14 -6.96 20.29
C ASN A 44 -6.96 -7.12 19.31
N TYR A 45 -5.81 -7.52 19.83
CA TYR A 45 -4.53 -7.55 19.12
C TYR A 45 -4.57 -8.27 17.76
N ASP A 46 -5.24 -9.41 17.69
CA ASP A 46 -5.28 -10.25 16.49
C ASP A 46 -6.04 -9.59 15.34
N ILE A 47 -7.09 -8.81 15.67
CA ILE A 47 -7.88 -8.06 14.68
C ILE A 47 -7.04 -6.92 14.09
N VAL A 48 -6.38 -6.12 14.94
CA VAL A 48 -5.49 -5.03 14.50
C VAL A 48 -4.38 -5.57 13.60
N ARG A 49 -3.77 -6.70 13.97
CA ARG A 49 -2.70 -7.33 13.20
C ARG A 49 -3.20 -7.79 11.83
N GLY A 50 -4.38 -8.40 11.77
CA GLY A 50 -5.02 -8.82 10.52
C GLY A 50 -5.28 -7.64 9.58
N LEU A 51 -5.93 -6.59 10.08
CA LEU A 51 -6.24 -5.39 9.30
C LEU A 51 -4.98 -4.69 8.79
N LEU A 52 -3.94 -4.57 9.62
CA LEU A 52 -2.71 -3.93 9.20
C LEU A 52 -2.00 -4.71 8.09
N ASN A 53 -1.99 -6.04 8.17
CA ASN A 53 -1.43 -6.87 7.10
C ASN A 53 -2.19 -6.67 5.78
N THR A 54 -3.52 -6.56 5.83
CA THR A 54 -4.34 -6.27 4.64
C THR A 54 -3.98 -4.90 4.04
N VAL A 55 -3.90 -3.85 4.87
CA VAL A 55 -3.55 -2.49 4.41
C VAL A 55 -2.16 -2.47 3.77
N ILE A 56 -1.17 -3.12 4.39
CA ILE A 56 0.19 -3.24 3.85
C ILE A 56 0.15 -4.02 2.53
N SER A 57 -0.56 -5.15 2.48
CA SER A 57 -0.65 -6.00 1.29
C SER A 57 -1.27 -5.27 0.10
N GLN A 58 -2.38 -4.55 0.31
CA GLN A 58 -3.02 -3.75 -0.74
C GLN A 58 -2.09 -2.67 -1.28
N ARG A 59 -1.33 -2.02 -0.40
CA ARG A 59 -0.36 -1.00 -0.79
C ARG A 59 0.77 -1.59 -1.63
N THR A 60 1.31 -2.75 -1.24
CA THR A 60 2.36 -3.43 -1.98
C THR A 60 1.85 -3.96 -3.32
N GLU A 61 0.65 -4.54 -3.35
CA GLU A 61 0.03 -5.06 -4.56
C GLU A 61 -0.21 -3.95 -5.60
N LYS A 62 -0.82 -2.82 -5.20
CA LYS A 62 -0.99 -1.65 -6.08
C LYS A 62 0.34 -1.08 -6.57
N ALA A 63 1.42 -1.19 -5.79
CA ALA A 63 2.73 -0.74 -6.22
C ALA A 63 3.35 -1.70 -7.24
N GLU A 64 3.20 -3.01 -7.05
CA GLU A 64 3.66 -4.02 -8.01
C GLU A 64 2.85 -4.00 -9.31
N GLU A 65 1.54 -3.81 -9.23
CA GLU A 65 0.66 -3.72 -10.39
C GLU A 65 1.08 -2.56 -11.30
N ARG A 66 1.27 -1.36 -10.75
CA ARG A 66 1.78 -0.22 -11.51
C ARG A 66 3.15 -0.48 -12.14
N LYS A 67 4.02 -1.23 -11.46
CA LYS A 67 5.32 -1.62 -12.02
C LYS A 67 5.15 -2.56 -13.22
N ARG A 68 4.24 -3.54 -13.13
CA ARG A 68 3.93 -4.47 -14.23
C ARG A 68 3.30 -3.77 -15.43
N GLU A 69 2.40 -2.81 -15.20
CA GLU A 69 1.79 -2.02 -16.27
C GLU A 69 2.85 -1.24 -17.04
N LEU A 70 3.75 -0.55 -16.34
CA LEU A 70 4.85 0.19 -16.98
C LEU A 70 5.79 -0.73 -17.78
N GLU A 71 6.09 -1.93 -17.26
CA GLU A 71 6.92 -2.91 -17.97
C GLU A 71 6.21 -3.44 -19.23
N SER A 72 4.90 -3.68 -19.15
CA SER A 72 4.08 -4.10 -20.30
C SER A 72 4.02 -3.02 -21.39
N GLU A 73 3.82 -1.77 -21.00
CA GLU A 73 3.78 -0.61 -21.90
C GLU A 73 5.11 -0.44 -22.63
N GLU A 74 6.24 -0.50 -21.91
CA GLU A 74 7.57 -0.39 -22.50
C GLU A 74 7.90 -1.57 -23.42
N ARG A 75 7.40 -2.77 -23.12
CA ARG A 75 7.53 -3.93 -24.02
C ARG A 75 6.76 -3.73 -25.31
N ARG A 76 5.49 -3.31 -25.24
CA ARG A 76 4.68 -2.98 -26.44
C ARG A 76 5.34 -1.89 -27.26
N ARG A 77 5.83 -0.84 -26.63
CA ARG A 77 6.51 0.27 -27.30
C ARG A 77 7.78 -0.17 -28.05
N ARG A 78 8.52 -1.15 -27.51
CA ARG A 78 9.67 -1.77 -28.21
C ARG A 78 9.23 -2.63 -29.40
N GLU A 79 8.22 -3.48 -29.21
CA GLU A 79 7.66 -4.32 -30.26
C GLU A 79 7.10 -3.49 -31.44
N GLU A 80 6.44 -2.37 -31.17
CA GLU A 80 5.95 -1.44 -32.22
C GLU A 80 7.08 -0.76 -32.98
N LYS A 81 8.14 -0.30 -32.29
CA LYS A 81 9.31 0.30 -32.94
C LYS A 81 10.05 -0.71 -33.83
N GLU A 82 10.18 -1.95 -33.38
CA GLU A 82 10.80 -3.02 -34.16
C GLU A 82 9.95 -3.38 -35.39
N LYS A 83 8.63 -3.52 -35.23
CA LYS A 83 7.72 -3.75 -36.37
C LYS A 83 7.78 -2.63 -37.40
N LYS A 84 7.81 -1.36 -36.96
CA LYS A 84 7.87 -0.19 -37.84
C LYS A 84 9.24 -0.03 -38.52
N GLY A 85 10.33 -0.34 -37.83
CA GLY A 85 11.67 -0.36 -38.40
C GLY A 85 11.86 -1.46 -39.45
N ASN A 86 11.36 -2.67 -39.17
CA ASN A 86 11.49 -3.83 -40.07
C ASN A 86 10.62 -3.71 -41.33
N SER A 87 9.52 -2.97 -41.29
CA SER A 87 8.70 -2.66 -42.47
C SER A 87 9.32 -1.59 -43.38
N ASN A 88 10.21 -0.75 -42.85
CA ASN A 88 10.87 0.32 -43.60
C ASN A 88 12.06 -0.15 -44.48
N TRP A 89 12.64 -1.33 -44.21
CA TRP A 89 13.71 -1.91 -45.05
C TRP A 89 13.21 -2.92 -46.08
N LYS A 90 11.92 -3.28 -46.01
CA LYS A 90 11.27 -4.28 -46.87
C LYS A 90 10.42 -3.67 -47.98
N SER A 91 10.40 -2.34 -48.12
CA SER A 91 9.62 -1.61 -49.12
C SER A 91 10.50 -0.94 -50.16
#